data_AF-A0A832PJR6-F1
#
_entry.id   AF-A0A832PJR6-F1
#
_cell.length_a   1.000
_cell.length_b   1.000
_cell.length_c   1.000
_cell.angle_alpha   90.00
_cell.angle_beta   90.00
_cell.angle_gamma   90.00
#
_symmetry.space_group_name_H-M   'P 1'
#
loop_
_entity.id
_entity.type
_entity.pdbx_description
1 polymer ?
#
loop_
_entity_poly.entity_id
_entity_poly.type
_entity_poly.pdbx_seq_one_letter_code
_entity_poly.pdbx_strand_id
1 'polypeptide(L)'
;MFKRKPRSYSQLASDIVYPRGGWSRAVRYIVHRVRRLPDEPSRIGRGVAAGVFISFTPLFGAHLLGGLALAWLMRGNLIAAVLGTLVGNPVTIPIIAVTSVGLGRWMLGVPGSMSPGVIMAAFTAASGQLWHNFMSIFDGRVAEWDRLLAFFNGIFLPYLVGGLIPGLIAATVFHYLTVPLVRTYHRRKLQRIARRHGAARPGEEDSGESR
;
A
#
# COMPACT_ATOMS: atom_id res chain seq x y z
N MET A 1 16.33 -3.27 -33.11
CA MET A 1 16.66 -2.99 -31.69
C MET A 1 15.91 -1.73 -31.25
N PHE A 2 14.85 -1.84 -30.44
CA PHE A 2 14.10 -0.67 -29.95
C PHE A 2 14.97 0.14 -28.97
N LYS A 3 15.61 1.21 -29.45
CA LYS A 3 16.29 2.19 -28.58
C LYS A 3 15.22 2.96 -27.77
N ARG A 4 15.10 2.67 -26.48
CA ARG A 4 14.25 3.46 -25.58
C ARG A 4 14.91 4.82 -25.37
N LYS A 5 14.27 5.91 -25.81
CA LYS A 5 14.72 7.27 -25.46
C LYS A 5 14.75 7.42 -23.93
N PRO A 6 15.83 7.99 -23.35
CA PRO A 6 15.89 8.24 -21.92
C PRO A 6 14.76 9.18 -21.51
N ARG A 7 14.18 8.93 -20.32
CA ARG A 7 13.02 9.66 -19.83
C ARG A 7 13.45 11.03 -19.32
N SER A 8 12.66 12.06 -19.60
CA SER A 8 12.85 13.38 -19.00
C SER A 8 12.35 13.39 -17.54
N TYR A 9 12.88 14.28 -16.71
CA TYR A 9 12.46 14.42 -15.31
C TYR A 9 10.98 14.81 -15.18
N SER A 10 10.48 15.69 -16.06
CA SER A 10 9.04 16.06 -16.08
C SER A 10 8.14 14.88 -16.41
N GLN A 11 8.64 14.00 -17.27
CA GLN A 11 7.95 12.77 -17.65
C GLN A 11 7.92 11.76 -16.49
N LEU A 12 8.98 11.71 -15.68
CA LEU A 12 9.01 10.88 -14.48
C LEU A 12 8.00 11.39 -13.44
N ALA A 13 7.93 12.71 -13.25
CA ALA A 13 7.01 13.34 -12.32
C ALA A 13 5.54 13.15 -12.72
N SER A 14 5.20 13.29 -14.01
CA SER A 14 3.83 13.02 -14.49
C SER A 14 3.40 11.58 -14.25
N ASP A 15 4.35 10.63 -14.37
CA ASP A 15 4.06 9.20 -14.22
C ASP A 15 3.72 8.81 -12.77
N ILE A 16 4.13 9.61 -11.78
CA ILE A 16 3.80 9.42 -10.36
C ILE A 16 2.32 9.72 -10.10
N VAL A 17 1.78 10.77 -10.73
CA VAL A 17 0.39 11.19 -10.55
C VAL A 17 -0.54 10.42 -11.47
N TYR A 18 -0.16 10.26 -12.74
CA TYR A 18 -0.93 9.53 -13.72
C TYR A 18 -0.01 8.65 -14.57
N PRO A 19 -0.03 7.32 -14.39
CA PRO A 19 0.82 6.45 -15.18
C PRO A 19 0.42 6.54 -16.66
N ARG A 20 1.37 6.72 -17.58
CA ARG A 20 1.15 6.76 -19.05
C ARG A 20 0.32 5.61 -19.61
N GLY A 21 0.41 4.44 -18.96
CA GLY A 21 -0.38 3.27 -19.32
C GLY A 21 -1.87 3.38 -18.97
N GLY A 22 -2.27 4.41 -18.23
CA GLY A 22 -3.55 4.57 -17.56
C GLY A 22 -3.61 3.75 -16.25
N TRP A 23 -4.49 4.17 -15.34
CA TRP A 23 -4.76 3.48 -14.08
C TRP A 23 -5.11 2.00 -14.27
N SER A 24 -5.85 1.68 -15.34
CA SER A 24 -6.22 0.31 -15.64
C SER A 24 -5.01 -0.61 -15.85
N ARG A 25 -3.93 -0.12 -16.49
CA ARG A 25 -2.69 -0.90 -16.65
C ARG A 25 -1.93 -1.04 -15.34
N ALA A 26 -1.87 0.01 -14.53
CA ALA A 26 -1.21 -0.02 -13.23
C ALA A 26 -1.90 -1.03 -12.28
N VAL A 27 -3.22 -0.98 -12.17
CA VAL A 27 -4.01 -1.92 -11.37
C VAL A 27 -3.83 -3.36 -11.88
N ARG A 28 -3.92 -3.58 -13.21
CA ARG A 28 -3.67 -4.91 -13.79
C ARG A 28 -2.27 -5.44 -13.48
N TYR A 29 -1.26 -4.58 -13.51
CA TYR A 29 0.12 -4.95 -13.17
C TYR A 29 0.23 -5.38 -11.71
N ILE A 30 -0.31 -4.61 -10.76
CA ILE A 30 -0.29 -4.94 -9.33
C ILE A 30 -1.04 -6.25 -9.10
N VAL A 31 -2.24 -6.40 -9.65
CA VAL A 31 -3.05 -7.62 -9.56
C VAL A 31 -2.28 -8.82 -10.12
N HIS A 32 -1.62 -8.68 -11.27
CA HIS A 32 -0.79 -9.73 -11.86
C HIS A 32 0.41 -10.09 -10.98
N ARG A 33 1.06 -9.10 -10.35
CA ARG A 33 2.18 -9.30 -9.43
C ARG A 33 1.75 -10.04 -8.16
N VAL A 34 0.67 -9.60 -7.52
CA VAL A 34 0.12 -10.21 -6.29
C VAL A 34 -0.26 -11.68 -6.53
N ARG A 35 -0.95 -11.97 -7.63
CA ARG A 35 -1.36 -13.35 -7.97
C ARG A 35 -0.18 -14.31 -8.17
N ARG A 36 1.00 -13.81 -8.51
CA ARG A 36 2.20 -14.64 -8.79
C ARG A 36 3.11 -14.83 -7.59
N LEU A 37 2.81 -14.24 -6.44
CA LEU A 37 3.63 -14.37 -5.25
C LEU A 37 3.68 -15.85 -4.79
N PRO A 38 4.86 -16.43 -4.57
CA PRO A 38 5.02 -17.84 -4.21
C PRO A 38 4.78 -18.04 -2.70
N ASP A 39 3.57 -17.75 -2.24
CA ASP A 39 3.18 -17.88 -0.83
C ASP A 39 1.71 -18.31 -0.71
N GLU A 40 1.28 -18.68 0.49
CA GLU A 40 -0.08 -19.13 0.74
C GLU A 40 -1.09 -17.96 0.58
N PRO A 41 -2.25 -18.18 -0.07
CA PRO A 41 -3.22 -17.11 -0.34
C PRO A 41 -3.64 -16.27 0.87
N SER A 42 -3.86 -16.87 2.05
CA SER A 42 -4.20 -16.15 3.28
C SER A 42 -3.04 -15.29 3.79
N ARG A 43 -1.79 -15.76 3.69
CA ARG A 43 -0.59 -14.95 4.01
C ARG A 43 -0.45 -13.75 3.08
N ILE A 44 -0.67 -13.94 1.78
CA ILE A 44 -0.68 -12.84 0.81
C ILE A 44 -1.81 -11.86 1.13
N GLY A 45 -3.02 -12.36 1.41
CA GLY A 45 -4.16 -11.53 1.80
C GLY A 45 -3.90 -10.69 3.05
N ARG A 46 -3.28 -11.27 4.09
CA ARG A 46 -2.86 -10.53 5.30
C ARG A 46 -1.81 -9.47 5.01
N GLY A 47 -0.85 -9.79 4.15
CA GLY A 47 0.14 -8.82 3.68
C GLY A 47 -0.52 -7.63 2.99
N VAL A 48 -1.38 -7.87 2.00
CA VAL A 48 -2.14 -6.80 1.33
C VAL A 48 -2.94 -5.98 2.33
N ALA A 49 -3.67 -6.64 3.24
CA ALA A 49 -4.45 -5.97 4.27
C ALA A 49 -3.62 -5.03 5.15
N ALA A 50 -2.43 -5.46 5.60
CA ALA A 50 -1.51 -4.62 6.37
C ALA A 50 -1.04 -3.38 5.59
N GLY A 51 -0.71 -3.55 4.30
CA GLY A 51 -0.32 -2.44 3.43
C GLY A 51 -1.47 -1.47 3.13
N VAL A 52 -2.69 -1.98 2.97
CA VAL A 52 -3.88 -1.14 2.81
C VAL A 52 -4.17 -0.38 4.09
N PHE A 53 -4.20 -1.06 5.23
CA PHE A 53 -4.47 -0.45 6.54
C PHE A 53 -3.51 0.69 6.84
N ILE A 54 -2.20 0.49 6.66
CA ILE A 54 -1.22 1.53 6.99
C ILE A 54 -1.45 2.80 6.14
N SER A 55 -1.98 2.68 4.93
CA SER A 55 -2.30 3.83 4.06
C SER A 55 -3.35 4.77 4.67
N PHE A 56 -4.15 4.30 5.64
CA PHE A 56 -5.12 5.11 6.39
C PHE A 56 -4.53 5.80 7.63
N THR A 57 -3.24 5.63 7.90
CA THR A 57 -2.54 6.28 9.01
C THR A 57 -1.76 7.52 8.55
N PRO A 58 -1.52 8.51 9.42
CA PRO A 58 -0.75 9.72 9.10
C PRO A 58 0.78 9.51 9.07
N LEU A 59 1.25 8.27 8.97
CA LEU A 59 2.67 7.89 9.12
C LEU A 59 3.52 8.15 7.86
N PHE A 60 3.37 9.33 7.25
CA PHE A 60 4.08 9.70 6.01
C PHE A 60 5.60 9.55 6.18
N GLY A 61 6.23 8.85 5.23
CA GLY A 61 7.65 8.46 5.31
C GLY A 61 7.91 7.16 6.07
N ALA A 62 7.09 6.84 7.08
CA ALA A 62 7.16 5.58 7.84
C ALA A 62 6.15 4.51 7.37
N HIS A 63 5.25 4.81 6.42
CA HIS A 63 4.23 3.88 5.91
C HIS A 63 4.79 2.54 5.48
N LEU A 64 5.92 2.52 4.78
CA LEU A 64 6.52 1.27 4.30
C LEU A 64 6.96 0.40 5.47
N LEU A 65 7.68 0.99 6.44
CA LEU A 65 8.12 0.29 7.65
C LEU A 65 6.92 -0.16 8.49
N GLY A 66 5.92 0.69 8.67
CA GLY A 66 4.70 0.36 9.40
C GLY A 66 3.91 -0.77 8.73
N GLY A 67 3.76 -0.73 7.41
CA GLY A 67 3.09 -1.80 6.65
C GLY A 67 3.83 -3.13 6.71
N LEU A 68 5.17 -3.08 6.64
CA LEU A 68 6.03 -4.26 6.82
C LEU A 68 5.94 -4.81 8.25
N ALA A 69 5.99 -3.95 9.26
CA ALA A 69 5.88 -4.33 10.67
C ALA A 69 4.51 -4.97 10.97
N LEU A 70 3.42 -4.38 10.48
CA LEU A 70 2.08 -4.95 10.59
C LEU A 70 1.97 -6.29 9.86
N ALA A 71 2.51 -6.39 8.65
CA ALA A 71 2.50 -7.65 7.91
C ALA A 71 3.30 -8.73 8.64
N TRP A 72 4.46 -8.38 9.20
CA TRP A 72 5.27 -9.29 10.02
C TRP A 72 4.49 -9.76 11.27
N LEU A 73 3.88 -8.83 12.01
CA LEU A 73 3.07 -9.12 13.20
C LEU A 73 1.89 -10.04 12.89
N MET A 74 1.21 -9.76 11.77
CA MET A 74 0.09 -10.58 11.28
C MET A 74 0.54 -11.89 10.62
N ARG A 75 1.85 -12.19 10.54
CA ARG A 75 2.43 -13.33 9.80
C ARG A 75 2.02 -13.37 8.31
N GLY A 76 1.80 -12.20 7.72
CA GLY A 76 1.50 -11.97 6.31
C GLY A 76 2.74 -11.93 5.43
N ASN A 77 2.51 -11.83 4.12
CA ASN A 77 3.58 -11.70 3.13
C ASN A 77 4.08 -10.26 3.03
N LEU A 78 5.36 -10.03 3.30
CA LEU A 78 5.96 -8.69 3.31
C LEU A 78 5.90 -8.00 1.94
N ILE A 79 6.15 -8.72 0.85
CA ILE A 79 6.08 -8.15 -0.51
C ILE A 79 4.65 -7.75 -0.85
N ALA A 80 3.66 -8.55 -0.44
CA ALA A 80 2.25 -8.21 -0.61
C ALA A 80 1.87 -6.95 0.17
N ALA A 81 2.48 -6.71 1.34
CA ALA A 81 2.29 -5.49 2.11
C ALA A 81 2.83 -4.25 1.39
N VAL A 82 4.04 -4.32 0.83
CA VAL A 82 4.57 -3.25 -0.02
C VAL A 82 3.66 -2.96 -1.22
N LEU A 83 3.06 -3.99 -1.82
CA LEU A 83 2.08 -3.78 -2.89
C LEU A 83 0.77 -3.18 -2.38
N GLY A 84 0.36 -3.52 -1.15
CA GLY A 84 -0.81 -2.95 -0.50
C GLY A 84 -0.66 -1.46 -0.18
N THR A 85 0.54 -0.98 0.17
CA THR A 85 0.78 0.45 0.45
C THR A 85 0.56 1.34 -0.78
N LEU A 86 0.59 0.77 -2.00
CA LEU A 86 0.29 1.51 -3.24
C LEU A 86 -1.18 1.98 -3.33
N VAL A 87 -2.04 1.50 -2.42
CA VAL A 87 -3.37 2.08 -2.23
C VAL A 87 -3.27 3.53 -1.78
N GLY A 88 -2.28 3.91 -0.97
CA GLY A 88 -1.93 5.30 -0.70
C GLY A 88 -1.13 5.90 -1.86
N ASN A 89 -1.78 6.69 -2.70
CA ASN A 89 -1.19 7.37 -3.86
C ASN A 89 -1.75 8.80 -3.99
N PRO A 90 -1.18 9.67 -4.85
CA PRO A 90 -1.60 11.08 -4.93
C PRO A 90 -3.09 11.32 -5.14
N VAL A 91 -3.82 10.35 -5.72
CA VAL A 91 -5.27 10.45 -5.93
C VAL A 91 -6.06 10.02 -4.71
N THR A 92 -5.65 8.93 -4.04
CA THR A 92 -6.37 8.39 -2.89
C THR A 92 -6.03 9.09 -1.58
N ILE A 93 -4.82 9.64 -1.44
CA ILE A 93 -4.35 10.29 -0.22
C ILE A 93 -5.28 11.45 0.21
N PRO A 94 -5.71 12.38 -0.67
CA PRO A 94 -6.66 13.42 -0.28
C PRO A 94 -7.97 12.84 0.26
N ILE A 95 -8.50 11.79 -0.36
CA ILE A 95 -9.76 11.15 0.04
C ILE A 95 -9.60 10.48 1.41
N ILE A 96 -8.52 9.71 1.59
CA ILE A 96 -8.18 9.06 2.86
C ILE A 96 -8.00 10.12 3.95
N ALA A 97 -7.24 11.19 3.68
CA ALA A 97 -6.95 12.24 4.64
C ALA A 97 -8.22 12.97 5.11
N VAL A 98 -9.10 13.38 4.18
CA VAL A 98 -10.37 14.03 4.53
C VAL A 98 -11.25 13.11 5.35
N THR A 99 -11.38 11.85 4.94
CA THR A 99 -12.23 10.86 5.63
C THR A 99 -11.70 10.57 7.04
N SER A 100 -10.40 10.29 7.17
CA SER A 100 -9.78 9.95 8.45
C SER A 100 -9.72 11.14 9.40
N VAL A 101 -9.30 12.33 8.93
CA VAL A 101 -9.26 13.54 9.78
C VAL A 101 -10.66 13.96 10.18
N GLY A 102 -11.61 13.96 9.24
CA GLY A 102 -12.99 14.34 9.50
C GLY A 102 -13.65 13.43 10.53
N LEU A 103 -13.53 12.10 10.35
CA LEU A 103 -14.06 11.13 11.29
C LEU A 103 -13.38 11.25 12.67
N GLY A 104 -12.06 11.38 12.71
CA GLY A 104 -11.35 11.44 13.99
C GLY A 104 -11.61 12.74 14.75
N ARG A 105 -11.78 13.87 14.05
CA ARG A 105 -12.20 15.13 14.67
C ARG A 105 -13.57 15.03 15.28
N TRP A 106 -14.50 14.40 14.58
CA TRP A 106 -15.84 14.11 15.12
C TRP A 106 -15.75 13.20 16.36
N MET A 107 -14.96 12.13 16.32
CA MET A 107 -14.78 11.21 17.45
C MET A 107 -14.13 11.88 18.68
N LEU A 108 -13.17 12.78 18.46
CA LEU A 108 -12.39 13.42 19.52
C LEU A 108 -12.97 14.78 19.97
N GLY A 109 -14.03 15.27 19.33
CA GLY A 109 -14.60 16.59 19.60
C GLY A 109 -13.67 17.75 19.25
N VAL A 110 -12.74 17.55 18.30
CA VAL A 110 -11.74 18.56 17.92
C VAL A 110 -12.23 19.36 16.72
N PRO A 111 -12.42 20.70 16.82
CA PRO A 111 -12.85 21.50 15.69
C PRO A 111 -11.74 21.66 14.64
N GLY A 112 -12.12 21.85 13.37
CA GLY A 112 -11.18 22.24 12.32
C GLY A 112 -11.63 21.89 10.90
N SER A 113 -10.99 22.49 9.91
CA SER A 113 -11.32 22.32 8.48
C SER A 113 -10.98 20.93 7.94
N MET A 114 -11.96 20.28 7.31
CA MET A 114 -11.76 19.00 6.58
C MET A 114 -11.22 19.21 5.16
N SER A 115 -10.71 20.40 4.82
CA SER A 115 -10.17 20.68 3.49
C SER A 115 -8.86 19.91 3.24
N PRO A 116 -8.71 19.20 2.11
CA PRO A 116 -7.44 18.57 1.73
C PRO A 116 -6.25 19.55 1.75
N GLY A 117 -6.47 20.79 1.31
CA GLY A 117 -5.42 21.81 1.25
C GLY A 117 -4.91 22.21 2.64
N VAL A 118 -5.82 22.33 3.62
CA VAL A 118 -5.46 22.64 5.01
C VAL A 118 -4.67 21.49 5.64
N ILE A 119 -5.11 20.25 5.39
CA ILE A 119 -4.40 19.06 5.89
C ILE A 119 -2.99 19.01 5.31
N MET A 120 -2.85 19.17 3.98
CA MET A 120 -1.55 19.19 3.30
C MET A 120 -0.64 20.30 3.84
N ALA A 121 -1.15 21.52 3.96
CA ALA A 121 -0.38 22.66 4.47
C ALA A 121 0.13 22.40 5.89
N ALA A 122 -0.68 21.77 6.74
CA ALA A 122 -0.26 21.44 8.10
C ALA A 122 0.82 20.35 8.17
N PHE A 123 0.74 19.32 7.33
CA PHE A 123 1.82 18.33 7.21
C PHE A 123 3.11 18.96 6.69
N THR A 124 3.02 19.88 5.72
CA THR A 124 4.19 20.62 5.22
C THR A 124 4.80 21.50 6.32
N ALA A 125 3.98 22.23 7.07
CA ALA A 125 4.42 23.06 8.18
C ALA A 125 5.08 22.23 9.29
N ALA A 126 4.46 21.12 9.69
CA ALA A 126 5.01 20.19 10.69
C ALA A 126 6.34 19.57 10.24
N SER A 127 6.46 19.23 8.95
CA SER A 127 7.73 18.69 8.40
C SER A 127 8.85 19.73 8.47
N GLY A 128 8.55 20.99 8.13
CA GLY A 128 9.51 22.09 8.26
C GLY A 128 9.93 22.35 9.72
N GLN A 129 8.99 22.25 10.66
CA GLN A 129 9.26 22.39 12.10
C GLN A 129 10.09 21.23 12.65
N LEU A 130 9.79 19.99 12.26
CA LEU A 130 10.62 18.83 12.63
C LEU A 130 12.05 18.99 12.14
N TRP A 131 12.24 19.47 10.90
CA TRP A 131 13.57 19.77 10.37
C TRP A 131 14.27 20.88 11.16
N HIS A 132 13.54 21.96 11.47
CA HIS A 132 14.05 23.06 12.28
C HIS A 132 14.51 22.58 13.68
N ASN A 133 13.67 21.82 14.38
CA ASN A 133 13.97 21.29 15.71
C ASN A 133 15.08 20.21 15.68
N PHE A 134 15.26 19.52 14.56
CA PHE A 134 16.40 18.62 14.40
C PHE A 134 17.70 19.39 14.20
N MET A 135 17.69 20.44 13.37
CA MET A 135 18.86 21.30 13.14
C MET A 135 19.27 22.09 14.40
N SER A 136 18.32 22.39 15.28
CA SER A 136 18.60 23.11 16.54
C SER A 136 19.55 22.40 17.50
N ILE A 137 19.68 21.09 17.36
CA ILE A 137 20.67 20.30 18.10
C ILE A 137 22.11 20.68 17.68
N PHE A 138 22.30 21.10 16.42
CA PHE A 138 23.62 21.33 15.83
C PHE A 138 24.03 22.81 15.83
N ASP A 139 23.08 23.74 15.75
CA ASP A 139 23.36 25.17 15.57
C ASP A 139 22.88 26.06 16.73
N GLY A 140 22.29 25.48 17.76
CA GLY A 140 21.91 26.18 18.99
C GLY A 140 20.69 27.10 18.87
N ARG A 141 19.93 27.05 17.76
CA ARG A 141 18.62 27.74 17.69
C ARG A 141 17.63 27.14 18.70
N VAL A 142 16.55 27.86 19.05
CA VAL A 142 15.53 27.35 20.00
C VAL A 142 14.56 26.43 19.28
N ALA A 143 14.33 25.22 19.82
CA ALA A 143 13.35 24.28 19.28
C ALA A 143 11.90 24.73 19.59
N GLU A 144 11.04 24.72 18.58
CA GLU A 144 9.62 25.10 18.70
C GLU A 144 8.73 23.86 18.83
N TRP A 145 8.43 23.43 20.05
CA TRP A 145 7.61 22.24 20.31
C TRP A 145 6.10 22.51 20.30
N ASP A 146 5.67 23.72 20.66
CA ASP A 146 4.25 24.06 20.81
C ASP A 146 3.46 23.91 19.51
N ARG A 147 4.06 24.30 18.38
CA ARG A 147 3.44 24.18 17.06
C ARG A 147 3.33 22.72 16.62
N LEU A 148 4.30 21.88 16.98
CA LEU A 148 4.26 20.45 16.71
C LEU A 148 3.18 19.76 17.56
N LEU A 149 3.01 20.18 18.82
CA LEU A 149 1.91 19.73 19.68
C LEU A 149 0.55 20.16 19.13
N ALA A 150 0.42 21.39 18.62
CA ALA A 150 -0.80 21.85 17.97
C ALA A 150 -1.14 21.03 16.71
N PHE A 151 -0.14 20.72 15.88
CA PHE A 151 -0.29 19.80 14.75
C PHE A 151 -0.70 18.40 15.21
N PHE A 152 -0.05 17.89 16.28
CA PHE A 152 -0.31 16.57 16.80
C PHE A 152 -1.77 16.43 17.24
N ASN A 153 -2.24 17.35 18.08
CA ASN A 153 -3.61 17.32 18.62
C ASN A 153 -4.68 17.70 17.58
N GLY A 154 -4.38 18.65 16.68
CA GLY A 154 -5.35 19.18 15.74
C GLY A 154 -5.53 18.34 14.46
N ILE A 155 -4.51 17.55 14.09
CA ILE A 155 -4.48 16.83 12.81
C ILE A 155 -3.95 15.42 12.96
N PHE A 156 -2.76 15.20 13.52
CA PHE A 156 -2.14 13.88 13.55
C PHE A 156 -2.97 12.85 14.33
N LEU A 157 -3.36 13.19 15.56
CA LEU A 157 -4.15 12.32 16.44
C LEU A 157 -5.56 12.09 15.88
N PRO A 158 -6.31 13.12 15.43
CA PRO A 158 -7.56 12.91 14.69
C PRO A 158 -7.39 12.00 13.47
N TYR A 159 -6.37 12.21 12.64
CA TYR A 159 -6.12 11.33 11.50
C TYR A 159 -5.90 9.90 11.98
N LEU A 160 -5.02 9.68 12.95
CA LEU A 160 -4.69 8.34 13.45
C LEU A 160 -5.94 7.60 13.96
N VAL A 161 -6.75 8.26 14.79
CA VAL A 161 -7.97 7.68 15.39
C VAL A 161 -9.04 7.44 14.33
N GLY A 162 -9.35 8.46 13.52
CA GLY A 162 -10.38 8.35 12.48
C GLY A 162 -9.97 7.47 11.31
N GLY A 163 -8.67 7.20 11.13
CA GLY A 163 -8.18 6.26 10.12
C GLY A 163 -8.38 4.79 10.50
N LEU A 164 -8.56 4.48 11.79
CA LEU A 164 -8.68 3.08 12.25
C LEU A 164 -9.90 2.39 11.65
N ILE A 165 -11.07 3.01 11.71
CA ILE A 165 -12.34 2.42 11.23
C ILE A 165 -12.33 2.20 9.71
N PRO A 166 -12.18 3.24 8.86
CA PRO A 166 -12.14 3.04 7.41
C PRO A 166 -10.95 2.18 6.98
N GLY A 167 -9.82 2.28 7.68
CA GLY A 167 -8.64 1.44 7.44
C GLY A 167 -8.92 -0.04 7.69
N LEU A 168 -9.56 -0.39 8.82
CA LEU A 168 -9.92 -1.78 9.13
C LEU A 168 -10.95 -2.34 8.14
N ILE A 169 -11.94 -1.51 7.76
CA ILE A 169 -12.93 -1.90 6.74
C ILE A 169 -12.23 -2.17 5.41
N ALA A 170 -11.41 -1.24 4.93
CA ALA A 170 -10.67 -1.40 3.68
C ALA A 170 -9.71 -2.60 3.74
N ALA A 171 -8.96 -2.76 4.81
CA ALA A 171 -8.04 -3.89 4.99
C ALA A 171 -8.77 -5.24 4.96
N THR A 172 -9.92 -5.32 5.63
CA THR A 172 -10.78 -6.52 5.62
C THR A 172 -11.30 -6.81 4.22
N VAL A 173 -11.84 -5.81 3.52
CA VAL A 173 -12.31 -5.96 2.14
C VAL A 173 -11.19 -6.45 1.22
N PHE A 174 -10.03 -5.80 1.26
CA PHE A 174 -8.88 -6.19 0.43
C PHE A 174 -8.35 -7.58 0.78
N HIS A 175 -8.38 -7.99 2.05
CA HIS A 175 -8.04 -9.35 2.45
C HIS A 175 -8.95 -10.36 1.74
N TYR A 176 -10.27 -10.21 1.91
CA TYR A 176 -11.26 -11.13 1.36
C TYR A 176 -11.34 -11.12 -0.15
N LEU A 177 -10.97 -10.02 -0.81
CA LEU A 177 -10.83 -9.99 -2.28
C LEU A 177 -9.54 -10.70 -2.73
N THR A 178 -8.44 -10.55 -1.99
CA THR A 178 -7.13 -11.08 -2.38
C THR A 178 -7.06 -12.60 -2.28
N VAL A 179 -7.58 -13.18 -1.21
CA VAL A 179 -7.51 -14.64 -0.97
C VAL A 179 -8.10 -15.48 -2.12
N PRO A 180 -9.36 -15.29 -2.55
CA PRO A 180 -9.95 -16.07 -3.64
C PRO A 180 -9.26 -15.78 -4.98
N LEU A 181 -8.80 -14.54 -5.17
CA LEU A 181 -8.09 -14.11 -6.37
C LEU A 181 -6.78 -14.88 -6.58
N VAL A 182 -5.97 -14.98 -5.53
CA VAL A 182 -4.69 -15.72 -5.55
C VAL A 182 -4.94 -17.22 -5.58
N ARG A 183 -5.87 -17.72 -4.75
CA ARG A 183 -6.21 -19.16 -4.69
C ARG A 183 -6.63 -19.69 -6.06
N THR A 184 -7.49 -18.97 -6.76
CA THR A 184 -7.95 -19.37 -8.10
C THR A 184 -6.80 -19.38 -9.10
N TYR A 185 -5.89 -18.41 -9.04
CA TYR A 185 -4.73 -18.35 -9.91
C TYR A 185 -3.75 -19.52 -9.65
N HIS A 186 -3.45 -19.82 -8.38
CA HIS A 186 -2.59 -20.95 -8.01
C HIS A 186 -3.18 -22.29 -8.45
N ARG A 187 -4.48 -22.52 -8.23
CA ARG A 187 -5.18 -23.73 -8.71
C ARG A 187 -5.08 -23.91 -10.22
N ARG A 188 -5.35 -22.84 -10.99
CA ARG A 188 -5.23 -22.87 -12.46
C ARG A 188 -3.78 -23.11 -12.92
N LYS A 189 -2.79 -22.54 -12.22
CA LYS A 189 -1.38 -22.76 -12.51
C LYS A 189 -1.00 -24.23 -12.31
N LEU A 190 -1.40 -24.83 -11.19
CA LEU A 190 -1.14 -26.24 -10.88
C LEU A 190 -1.81 -27.17 -11.90
N GLN A 191 -3.07 -26.91 -12.27
CA GLN A 191 -3.77 -27.69 -13.30
C GLN A 191 -3.07 -27.62 -14.67
N ARG A 192 -2.55 -26.44 -15.06
CA ARG A 192 -1.79 -26.29 -16.31
C ARG A 192 -0.48 -27.06 -16.29
N ILE A 193 0.21 -27.08 -15.15
CA ILE A 193 1.45 -27.85 -14.97
C ILE A 193 1.14 -29.35 -15.02
N ALA A 194 0.11 -29.82 -14.32
CA ALA A 194 -0.32 -31.22 -14.34
C ALA A 194 -0.72 -31.69 -15.74
N ARG A 195 -1.49 -30.89 -16.50
CA ARG A 195 -1.84 -31.19 -17.90
C ARG A 195 -0.61 -31.31 -18.81
N ARG A 196 0.41 -30.47 -18.59
CA ARG A 196 1.67 -30.55 -19.37
C ARG A 196 2.47 -31.81 -19.04
N HIS A 197 2.55 -32.20 -17.77
CA HIS A 197 3.23 -33.44 -17.38
C HIS A 197 2.46 -34.70 -17.79
N GLY A 198 1.12 -34.67 -17.75
CA GLY A 198 0.28 -35.78 -18.24
C GLY A 198 0.32 -35.93 -19.76
N ALA A 199 0.35 -34.83 -20.51
CA ALA A 199 0.48 -34.85 -21.96
C ALA A 199 1.89 -35.23 -22.46
N ALA A 200 2.89 -35.26 -21.57
CA ALA A 200 4.26 -35.70 -21.88
C ALA A 200 4.51 -37.19 -21.61
N ARG A 201 3.49 -37.95 -21.16
CA ARG A 201 3.53 -39.41 -20.96
C ARG A 201 2.69 -40.27 -21.95
N PRO A 202 2.60 -40.00 -23.26
CA PRO A 202 2.13 -41.01 -24.20
C PRO A 202 3.32 -41.80 -24.77
N GLY A 203 3.56 -43.04 -24.31
CA GLY A 203 4.49 -43.95 -24.98
C GLY A 203 5.25 -45.02 -24.18
N GLU A 204 4.82 -45.45 -22.98
CA GLU A 204 5.51 -46.54 -22.24
C GLU A 204 4.66 -47.82 -22.06
N GLU A 205 3.56 -47.98 -22.82
CA GLU A 205 2.76 -49.22 -22.84
C GLU A 205 2.48 -49.65 -24.28
N ASP A 206 3.52 -50.08 -25.01
CA ASP A 206 3.38 -51.02 -26.13
C ASP A 206 4.70 -51.78 -26.36
N SER A 207 5.12 -52.54 -25.37
CA SER A 207 6.21 -53.51 -25.53
C SER A 207 5.91 -54.74 -24.66
N GLY A 208 4.99 -55.57 -25.13
CA GLY A 208 4.70 -56.84 -24.49
C GLY A 208 3.62 -57.61 -25.20
N GLU A 209 4.03 -58.70 -25.85
CA GLU A 209 3.21 -59.84 -26.28
C GLU A 209 2.45 -59.75 -27.62
N SER A 210 3.13 -60.17 -28.69
CA SER A 210 2.53 -61.11 -29.64
C SER A 210 3.53 -62.25 -29.91
N ARG A 211 3.17 -63.44 -29.44
CA ARG A 211 3.79 -64.73 -29.79
C ARG A 211 3.47 -65.13 -31.22
#